data_AF-A0A376M459-F1
#
_entry.id   AF-A0A376M459-F1
#
_cell.length_a   1.000
_cell.length_b   1.000
_cell.length_c   1.000
_cell.angle_alpha   90.00
_cell.angle_beta   90.00
_cell.angle_gamma   90.00
#
_symmetry.space_group_name_H-M   'P 1'
#
loop_
_entity.id
_entity.type
_entity.pdbx_description
1 polymer ?
#
loop_
_entity_poly.entity_id
_entity_poly.type
_entity_poly.pdbx_seq_one_letter_code
_entity_poly.pdbx_strand_id
1 'polypeptide(L)'
;MSLTLNKILVLCALLISAMLPGGAWAESAWQDSSDTVGEFNGTVPTADSASIPVYQGSVFLDPAKTHEVAFTAKPSEFSADISVSKLLVTNPQDREGDIISTPRWENQTPPTVSLV
;
A
#
# COMPACT_ATOMS: atom_id res chain seq x y z
N MET A 1 32.60 -56.92 0.57
CA MET A 1 31.68 -56.79 1.73
C MET A 1 30.26 -56.83 1.17
N SER A 2 29.55 -57.96 1.31
CA SER A 2 28.23 -58.15 0.67
C SER A 2 27.17 -57.32 1.38
N LEU A 3 26.40 -56.54 0.61
CA LEU A 3 25.31 -55.72 1.14
C LEU A 3 24.08 -56.62 1.34
N THR A 4 23.76 -56.93 2.60
CA THR A 4 22.63 -57.81 2.94
C THR A 4 21.30 -57.16 2.59
N LEU A 5 20.31 -57.94 2.16
CA LEU A 5 18.98 -57.48 1.72
C LEU A 5 18.32 -56.46 2.66
N ASN A 6 18.45 -56.64 3.98
CA ASN A 6 17.95 -55.68 4.98
C ASN A 6 18.56 -54.28 4.88
N LYS A 7 19.85 -54.20 4.54
CA LYS A 7 20.55 -52.90 4.38
C LYS A 7 20.08 -52.18 3.13
N ILE A 8 19.77 -52.92 2.07
CA ILE A 8 19.18 -52.37 0.84
C ILE A 8 17.78 -51.84 1.13
N LEU A 9 16.97 -52.59 1.88
CA LEU A 9 15.61 -52.18 2.24
C LEU A 9 15.58 -50.89 3.08
N VAL A 10 16.48 -50.78 4.07
CA VAL A 10 16.63 -49.57 4.90
C VAL A 10 17.10 -48.38 4.05
N LEU A 11 18.05 -48.59 3.13
CA LEU A 11 18.53 -47.53 2.25
C LEU A 11 17.42 -47.04 1.29
N CYS A 12 16.62 -47.96 0.75
CA CYS A 12 15.48 -47.61 -0.09
C CYS A 12 14.42 -46.82 0.69
N ALA A 13 14.10 -47.23 1.93
CA ALA A 13 13.15 -46.49 2.77
C ALA A 13 13.63 -45.06 3.07
N LEU A 14 14.93 -44.88 3.31
CA LEU A 14 15.54 -43.56 3.53
C LEU A 14 15.47 -42.70 2.26
N LEU A 15 15.79 -43.26 1.09
CA LEU A 15 15.74 -42.53 -0.19
C LEU A 15 14.31 -42.11 -0.56
N ILE A 16 13.32 -42.96 -0.30
CA ILE A 16 11.90 -42.62 -0.52
C ILE A 16 11.47 -41.50 0.43
N SER A 17 11.93 -41.50 1.69
CA SER A 17 11.64 -40.43 2.66
C SER A 17 12.19 -39.06 2.23
N ALA A 18 13.34 -39.04 1.54
CA ALA A 18 13.98 -37.83 1.03
C ALA A 18 13.37 -37.30 -0.28
N MET A 19 12.56 -38.13 -0.96
CA MET A 19 11.88 -37.81 -2.22
C MET A 19 10.40 -37.46 -2.03
N LEU A 20 9.87 -37.51 -0.79
CA LEU A 20 8.62 -36.81 -0.52
C LEU A 20 8.86 -35.33 -0.80
N PRO A 21 7.96 -34.63 -1.52
CA PRO A 21 8.07 -33.20 -1.71
C PRO A 21 8.00 -32.53 -0.33
N GLY A 22 9.17 -32.33 0.28
CA GLY A 22 9.38 -31.54 1.48
C GLY A 22 8.78 -30.19 1.18
N GLY A 23 7.71 -29.90 1.92
CA GLY A 23 6.71 -28.91 1.59
C GLY A 23 7.28 -27.59 1.10
N ALA A 24 6.59 -27.04 0.13
CA ALA A 24 6.47 -25.61 -0.15
C ALA A 24 7.60 -24.76 0.44
N TRP A 25 8.70 -24.66 -0.30
CA TRP A 25 9.39 -23.38 -0.32
C TRP A 25 8.36 -22.46 -0.95
N ALA A 26 7.60 -21.77 -0.11
CA ALA A 26 6.86 -20.61 -0.54
C ALA A 26 7.89 -19.79 -1.33
N GLU A 27 7.71 -19.76 -2.65
CA GLU A 27 7.92 -18.54 -3.39
C GLU A 27 7.02 -17.51 -2.69
N SER A 28 7.50 -16.98 -1.58
CA SER A 28 7.08 -15.69 -1.10
C SER A 28 7.59 -14.73 -2.18
N ALA A 29 6.90 -14.71 -3.32
CA ALA A 29 6.74 -13.50 -4.07
C ALA A 29 6.41 -12.47 -3.01
N TRP A 30 7.33 -11.54 -2.78
CA TRP A 30 7.17 -10.43 -1.86
C TRP A 30 5.71 -9.99 -1.95
N GLN A 31 4.92 -10.32 -0.94
CA GLN A 31 3.56 -9.81 -0.90
C GLN A 31 3.77 -8.34 -0.61
N ASP A 32 3.43 -7.48 -1.56
CA ASP A 32 3.21 -6.08 -1.26
C ASP A 32 2.19 -6.07 -0.13
N SER A 33 2.68 -5.83 1.08
CA SER A 33 1.87 -5.87 2.28
C SER A 33 0.81 -4.79 2.10
N SER A 34 -0.45 -5.20 1.99
CA SER A 34 -1.60 -4.27 1.99
C SER A 34 -1.78 -3.59 3.35
N ASP A 35 -1.00 -4.03 4.34
CA ASP A 35 -0.97 -3.45 5.67
C ASP A 35 -0.27 -2.10 5.63
N THR A 36 -0.98 -1.08 6.11
CA THR A 36 -0.41 0.24 6.41
C THR A 36 0.74 0.01 7.39
N VAL A 37 1.98 0.17 6.93
CA VAL A 37 3.23 -0.11 7.68
C VAL A 37 3.39 0.69 8.98
N GLY A 38 2.44 1.56 9.32
CA GLY A 38 2.45 2.35 10.55
C GLY A 38 2.16 1.58 11.85
N GLU A 39 1.59 0.37 11.82
CA GLU A 39 1.10 -0.26 13.07
C GLU A 39 2.07 -1.27 13.71
N PHE A 40 3.02 -1.85 12.96
CA PHE A 40 3.89 -2.90 13.51
C PHE A 40 5.13 -2.37 14.26
N ASN A 41 5.61 -1.15 13.96
CA ASN A 41 6.68 -0.48 14.72
C ASN A 41 6.93 1.00 14.32
N GLY A 42 6.00 1.65 13.61
CA GLY A 42 6.16 3.00 13.07
C GLY A 42 5.44 4.07 13.92
N THR A 43 5.90 5.31 13.83
CA THR A 43 5.11 6.44 14.36
C THR A 43 4.02 6.75 13.35
N VAL A 44 2.74 6.80 13.75
CA VAL A 44 1.66 7.20 12.83
C VAL A 44 2.03 8.54 12.17
N PRO A 45 2.01 8.62 10.83
CA PRO A 45 2.50 9.79 10.13
C PRO A 45 1.59 10.97 10.41
N THR A 46 2.22 12.10 10.72
CA THR A 46 1.51 13.35 10.99
C THR A 46 1.22 14.04 9.67
N ALA A 47 -0.02 14.47 9.46
CA ALA A 47 -0.39 15.29 8.33
C ALA A 47 0.12 16.72 8.54
N ASP A 48 1.11 17.13 7.74
CA ASP A 48 1.64 18.50 7.75
C ASP A 48 0.78 19.42 6.87
N SER A 49 0.28 18.90 5.74
CA SER A 49 -0.63 19.63 4.88
C SER A 49 -1.71 18.75 4.25
N ALA A 50 -2.81 19.38 3.85
CA ALA A 50 -3.92 18.74 3.17
C ALA A 50 -4.41 19.62 2.01
N SER A 51 -4.70 18.99 0.88
CA SER A 51 -5.27 19.66 -0.29
C SER A 51 -6.55 18.96 -0.74
N ILE A 52 -7.44 19.72 -1.38
CA ILE A 52 -8.74 19.22 -1.82
C ILE A 52 -8.56 18.58 -3.20
N PRO A 53 -9.00 17.33 -3.42
CA PRO A 53 -8.95 16.73 -4.74
C PRO A 53 -9.91 17.45 -5.68
N VAL A 54 -9.43 17.81 -6.87
CA VAL A 54 -10.24 18.39 -7.93
C VAL A 54 -10.45 17.36 -9.03
N TYR A 55 -11.66 17.29 -9.55
CA TYR A 55 -12.05 16.40 -10.62
C TYR A 55 -12.60 17.21 -11.79
N GLN A 56 -12.38 16.71 -13.00
CA GLN A 56 -13.14 17.11 -14.18
C GLN A 56 -14.01 15.93 -14.61
N GLY A 57 -15.32 16.02 -14.39
CA GLY A 57 -16.23 14.87 -14.49
C GLY A 57 -15.82 13.75 -13.50
N SER A 58 -15.34 12.63 -14.03
CA SER A 58 -14.85 11.48 -13.23
C SER A 58 -13.32 11.36 -13.20
N VAL A 59 -12.60 12.29 -13.82
CA VAL A 59 -11.13 12.27 -13.89
C VAL A 59 -10.57 13.07 -12.73
N PHE A 60 -9.79 12.42 -11.88
CA PHE A 60 -8.99 13.10 -10.86
C PHE A 60 -7.86 13.90 -11.51
N LEU A 61 -7.77 15.19 -11.16
CA LEU A 61 -6.69 16.08 -11.59
C LEU A 61 -5.58 16.01 -10.54
N ASP A 62 -4.56 15.20 -10.85
CA ASP A 62 -3.40 15.00 -10.00
C ASP A 62 -2.53 16.28 -9.99
N PRO A 63 -2.31 16.92 -8.83
CA PRO A 63 -1.54 18.16 -8.74
C PRO A 63 -0.08 18.00 -9.13
N ALA A 64 0.45 16.77 -9.16
CA ALA A 64 1.82 16.48 -9.59
C ALA A 64 1.97 16.41 -11.12
N LYS A 65 0.88 16.51 -11.88
CA LYS A 65 0.86 16.34 -13.34
C LYS A 65 0.22 17.54 -14.03
N THR A 66 0.67 17.80 -15.25
CA THR A 66 0.00 18.76 -16.14
C THR A 66 -1.22 18.08 -16.78
N HIS A 67 -2.38 18.71 -16.65
CA HIS A 67 -3.62 18.28 -17.27
C HIS A 67 -4.05 19.26 -18.36
N GLU A 68 -4.36 18.74 -19.55
CA GLU A 68 -4.93 19.52 -20.64
C GLU A 68 -6.41 19.81 -20.35
N VAL A 69 -6.77 21.08 -20.28
CA VAL A 69 -8.16 21.53 -20.10
C VAL A 69 -8.59 22.23 -21.37
N ALA A 70 -9.62 21.68 -22.03
CA ALA A 70 -10.18 22.29 -23.23
C ALA A 70 -10.68 23.72 -22.93
N PHE A 71 -10.47 24.66 -23.85
CA PHE A 71 -10.98 26.03 -23.72
C PHE A 71 -12.50 26.10 -23.55
N THR A 72 -13.22 25.08 -24.02
CA THR A 72 -14.68 24.98 -23.88
C THR A 72 -15.13 24.43 -22.52
N ALA A 73 -14.20 24.02 -21.65
CA ALA A 73 -14.52 23.44 -20.36
C ALA A 73 -15.26 24.44 -19.48
N LYS A 74 -16.34 23.98 -18.85
CA LYS A 74 -17.19 24.83 -18.00
C LYS A 74 -16.84 24.63 -16.54
N PRO A 75 -16.98 25.67 -15.67
CA PRO A 75 -16.82 25.50 -14.23
C PRO A 75 -17.68 24.38 -13.63
N SER A 76 -18.88 24.15 -14.17
CA SER A 76 -19.79 23.07 -13.76
C SER A 76 -19.28 21.66 -14.04
N GLU A 77 -18.26 21.52 -14.89
CA GLU A 77 -17.62 20.23 -15.18
C GLU A 77 -16.56 19.88 -14.14
N PHE A 78 -16.21 20.83 -13.25
CA PHE A 78 -15.28 20.61 -12.15
C PHE A 78 -16.04 20.35 -10.85
N SER A 79 -15.50 19.43 -10.07
CA SER A 79 -16.00 19.13 -8.74
C SER A 79 -14.84 18.96 -7.77
N ALA A 80 -15.14 19.16 -6.50
CA ALA A 80 -14.20 19.01 -5.41
C ALA A 80 -14.88 18.25 -4.27
N ASP A 81 -14.19 17.28 -3.69
CA ASP A 81 -14.70 16.55 -2.53
C ASP A 81 -14.02 17.12 -1.27
N ILE A 82 -14.80 17.85 -0.48
CA ILE A 82 -14.33 18.51 0.74
C ILE A 82 -14.38 17.61 1.98
N SER A 83 -14.74 16.33 1.81
CA SER A 83 -14.75 15.36 2.91
C SER A 83 -13.34 15.18 3.44
N VAL A 84 -13.16 15.26 4.76
CA VAL A 84 -11.85 15.10 5.42
C VAL A 84 -11.16 13.78 5.02
N SER A 85 -11.94 12.72 4.82
CA SER A 85 -11.46 11.39 4.40
C SER A 85 -10.99 11.33 2.93
N LYS A 86 -11.23 12.38 2.15
CA LYS A 86 -10.88 12.49 0.73
C LYS A 86 -9.79 13.52 0.47
N LEU A 87 -9.34 14.23 1.50
CA LEU A 87 -8.24 15.18 1.37
C LEU A 87 -6.97 14.44 0.96
N LEU A 88 -6.23 15.05 0.03
CA LEU A 88 -4.89 14.62 -0.33
C LEU A 88 -3.95 15.11 0.76
N VAL A 89 -3.55 14.20 1.64
CA VAL A 89 -2.67 14.51 2.77
C VAL A 89 -1.22 14.29 2.36
N THR A 90 -0.35 15.23 2.74
CA THR A 90 1.10 15.06 2.53
C THR A 90 1.86 15.39 3.81
N ASN A 91 2.96 14.66 4.00
CA ASN A 91 3.96 14.93 5.02
C ASN A 91 5.34 14.91 4.35
N PRO A 92 5.86 16.05 3.87
CA PRO A 92 7.17 16.10 3.23
C PRO A 92 8.32 15.81 4.21
N GLN A 93 8.05 15.81 5.52
CA GLN A 93 9.02 15.43 6.55
C GLN A 93 9.03 13.92 6.82
N ASP A 94 8.05 13.17 6.28
CA ASP A 94 8.08 11.73 6.36
C ASP A 94 9.25 11.19 5.51
N ARG A 95 10.09 10.38 6.16
CA ARG A 95 11.23 9.69 5.55
C ARG A 95 10.98 8.20 5.38
N GLU A 96 9.92 7.70 5.99
CA GLU A 96 9.60 6.28 6.04
C GLU A 96 8.81 5.86 4.79
N GLY A 97 8.17 6.82 4.11
CA GLY A 97 7.42 6.59 2.88
C GLY A 97 6.12 5.86 3.15
N ASP A 98 5.57 6.01 4.34
CA ASP A 98 4.37 5.31 4.76
C ASP A 98 3.11 5.95 4.14
N ILE A 99 2.12 5.11 3.88
CA ILE A 99 0.86 5.58 3.32
C ILE A 99 0.03 6.17 4.46
N ILE A 100 -0.25 7.48 4.37
CA ILE A 100 -1.10 8.20 5.32
C ILE A 100 -2.57 7.85 5.07
N SER A 101 -3.04 6.71 5.60
CA SER A 101 -4.44 6.28 5.49
C SER A 101 -5.32 6.93 6.56
N THR A 102 -4.82 7.06 7.79
CA THR A 102 -5.45 7.76 8.90
C THR A 102 -4.52 8.84 9.44
N PRO A 103 -4.61 10.08 8.93
CA PRO A 103 -3.70 11.15 9.32
C PRO A 103 -3.86 11.54 10.79
N ARG A 104 -2.74 11.71 11.47
CA ARG A 104 -2.73 12.46 12.73
C ARG A 104 -2.54 13.95 12.43
N TRP A 105 -3.51 14.78 12.76
CA TRP A 105 -3.41 16.23 12.61
C TRP A 105 -2.55 16.84 13.71
N GLU A 106 -1.80 17.90 13.39
CA GLU A 106 -0.90 18.60 14.33
C GLU A 106 -1.60 18.95 15.66
N ASN A 107 -2.82 19.51 15.59
CA ASN A 107 -3.64 19.86 16.76
C ASN A 107 -4.72 18.83 17.09
N GLN A 108 -4.58 17.59 16.62
CA GLN A 108 -5.58 16.51 16.76
C GLN A 108 -6.97 16.88 16.23
N THR A 109 -7.05 17.95 15.44
CA THR A 109 -8.29 18.51 14.89
C THR A 109 -8.15 18.52 13.38
N PRO A 110 -9.04 17.83 12.65
CA PRO A 110 -9.06 17.90 11.19
C PRO A 110 -9.32 19.32 10.70
N PRO A 111 -8.79 19.70 9.52
CA PRO A 111 -9.08 20.98 8.92
C PRO A 111 -10.56 21.07 8.54
N THR A 112 -11.17 22.23 8.77
CA THR A 112 -12.49 22.56 8.23
C THR A 112 -12.32 23.19 6.86
N VAL A 113 -12.92 22.57 5.84
CA VAL A 113 -12.94 23.10 4.48
C VAL A 113 -14.34 23.61 4.17
N SER A 114 -14.45 24.86 3.73
CA SER A 114 -15.70 25.45 3.24
C SER A 114 -15.45 26.14 1.91
N LEU A 115 -16.41 26.02 1.00
CA LEU A 115 -16.50 26.85 -0.20
C LEU A 115 -17.17 28.17 0.22
N VAL A 116 -16.64 29.31 -0.23
CA VAL A 116 -17.17 30.66 0.01
C VAL A 116 -17.70 31.22 -1.30
#